data_AF-A0A850G7W3-F1
#
_entry.id   AF-A0A850G7W3-F1
#
_cell.length_a   1.000
_cell.length_b   1.000
_cell.length_c   1.000
_cell.angle_alpha   90.00
_cell.angle_beta   90.00
_cell.angle_gamma   90.00
#
_symmetry.space_group_name_H-M   'P 1'
#
loop_
_entity.id
_entity.type
_entity.pdbx_description
1 polymer ?
#
loop_
_entity_poly.entity_id
_entity_poly.type
_entity_poly.pdbx_seq_one_letter_code
_entity_poly.pdbx_strand_id
1 'polypeptide(L)'
;MAEPIASQAAKVLGWSLAVSGAVLLLIGGWLLVRWVEHGPTPPYLNSITYLDAFPELDPEARPAPKPANLLRLAGSGSNLPLTRALAEAFVRTRPWLRVRVHEGIGSSGGVEAMDDRVIEIGLSSRPLTAEEGALGLREIPYARVAVVIAANSSVPVRGLTSAALVDIYARRRTHWDDGSPVVVLQREPGDSSHLAAAAAIPGFAEADAEAAEGQYWRVLYNERAMQDALVSTFGSIGLFDRGLMVLQDLPLLTLELDGQRPSEAALSSGAYPLRKDLAFVIPDEAAGAEVDPLAIEFISFVFSDRGRAIIRESGYVPLEPPPRSTFAQLRAVGPPPEQAEQGDQGESAGTESGDDATTDTDTDTDDAFVIEAGEEAIPVPAPTPEPSSEPSNEKGAREP
;
A
#
# COMPACT_ATOMS: atom_id res chain seq x y z
N MET A 1 0.27 51.28 69.97
CA MET A 1 0.61 51.15 68.53
C MET A 1 -0.68 50.87 67.78
N ALA A 2 -1.29 51.90 67.23
CA ALA A 2 -2.57 51.81 66.50
C ALA A 2 -2.26 51.97 65.00
N GLU A 3 -2.57 50.95 64.19
CA GLU A 3 -2.56 51.10 62.74
C GLU A 3 -3.55 52.22 62.34
N PRO A 4 -3.20 53.12 61.41
CA PRO A 4 -4.08 54.20 61.01
C PRO A 4 -5.31 53.62 60.30
N ILE A 5 -6.49 53.98 60.79
CA ILE A 5 -7.82 53.53 60.33
C ILE A 5 -8.00 53.63 58.80
N ALA A 6 -7.26 54.53 58.13
CA ALA A 6 -7.23 54.67 56.67
C ALA A 6 -6.70 53.42 55.91
N SER A 7 -5.79 52.64 56.51
CA SER A 7 -5.21 51.41 55.95
C SER A 7 -6.24 50.28 55.85
N GLN A 8 -7.12 50.16 56.85
CA GLN A 8 -8.15 49.12 56.91
C GLN A 8 -9.28 49.41 55.91
N ALA A 9 -9.74 50.66 55.81
CA ALA A 9 -10.79 51.05 54.87
C ALA A 9 -10.39 50.82 53.40
N ALA A 10 -9.14 51.14 53.03
CA ALA A 10 -8.63 50.90 51.68
C ALA A 10 -8.53 49.41 51.33
N LYS A 11 -8.12 48.57 52.28
CA LYS A 11 -8.09 47.10 52.12
C LYS A 11 -9.50 46.54 51.96
N VAL A 12 -10.46 46.96 52.77
CA VAL A 12 -11.86 46.52 52.67
C VAL A 12 -12.45 46.90 51.31
N LEU A 13 -12.19 48.12 50.82
CA LEU A 13 -12.65 48.57 49.50
C LEU A 13 -12.02 47.76 48.36
N GLY A 14 -10.71 47.49 48.43
CA GLY A 14 -10.01 46.66 47.46
C GLY A 14 -10.53 45.21 47.40
N TRP A 15 -10.75 44.59 48.55
CA TRP A 15 -11.36 43.26 48.62
C TRP A 15 -12.81 43.25 48.12
N SER A 16 -13.58 44.30 48.40
CA SER A 16 -14.96 44.43 47.92
C SER A 16 -15.00 44.51 46.39
N LEU A 17 -14.13 45.33 45.78
CA LEU A 17 -13.99 45.42 44.33
C LEU A 17 -13.53 44.11 43.69
N ALA A 18 -12.57 43.42 44.29
CA ALA A 18 -12.08 42.13 43.80
C ALA A 18 -13.17 41.05 43.84
N VAL A 19 -13.94 40.99 44.94
CA VAL A 19 -15.06 40.05 45.09
C VAL A 19 -16.17 40.38 44.09
N SER A 20 -16.54 41.66 43.94
CA SER A 20 -17.54 42.07 42.94
C SER A 20 -17.10 41.75 41.51
N GLY A 21 -15.82 41.96 41.17
CA GLY A 21 -15.26 41.58 39.87
C GLY A 21 -15.30 40.08 39.62
N ALA A 22 -14.93 39.28 40.62
CA ALA A 22 -14.99 37.81 40.52
C ALA A 22 -16.44 37.30 40.34
N VAL A 23 -17.40 37.88 41.07
CA VAL A 23 -18.82 37.54 40.92
C VAL A 23 -19.34 37.91 39.53
N LEU A 24 -18.97 39.06 38.99
CA LEU A 24 -19.36 39.46 37.63
C LEU A 24 -18.76 38.54 36.56
N LEU A 25 -17.52 38.10 36.73
CA LEU A 25 -16.90 37.11 35.83
C LEU A 25 -17.59 35.76 35.90
N LEU A 26 -17.97 35.30 37.10
CA LEU A 26 -18.72 34.05 37.28
C LEU A 26 -20.12 34.13 36.66
N ILE A 27 -20.83 35.25 36.84
CA ILE A 27 -22.13 35.48 36.21
C ILE A 27 -21.99 35.56 34.68
N GLY A 28 -20.97 36.26 34.18
CA GLY A 28 -20.69 36.37 32.75
C GLY A 28 -20.36 35.01 32.13
N GLY A 29 -19.52 34.22 32.79
CA GLY A 29 -19.21 32.84 32.38
C GLY A 29 -20.43 31.93 32.42
N TRP A 30 -21.25 32.02 33.46
CA TRP A 30 -22.51 31.26 33.56
C TRP A 30 -23.51 31.65 32.48
N LEU A 31 -23.66 32.95 32.17
CA LEU A 31 -24.50 33.42 31.08
C LEU A 31 -23.97 32.97 29.71
N LEU A 32 -22.65 32.95 29.50
CA LEU A 32 -22.02 32.44 28.27
C LEU A 32 -22.29 30.94 28.10
N VAL A 33 -22.09 30.13 29.15
CA VAL A 33 -22.41 28.69 29.14
C VAL A 33 -23.88 28.47 28.85
N ARG A 34 -24.77 29.23 29.51
CA ARG A 34 -26.21 29.11 29.28
C ARG A 34 -26.61 29.53 27.87
N TRP A 35 -25.93 30.51 27.29
CA TRP A 35 -26.12 30.92 25.89
C TRP A 35 -25.60 29.88 24.91
N VAL A 36 -24.51 29.15 25.21
CA VAL A 36 -24.04 28.02 24.39
C VAL A 36 -24.99 26.83 24.50
N GLU A 37 -25.52 26.54 25.69
CA GLU A 37 -26.41 25.40 25.92
C GLU A 37 -27.86 25.63 25.44
N HIS A 38 -28.37 26.86 25.55
CA HIS A 38 -29.79 27.17 25.29
C HIS A 38 -29.99 28.32 24.29
N GLY A 39 -28.91 28.89 23.75
CA GLY A 39 -28.99 29.88 22.68
C GLY A 39 -29.48 29.25 21.38
N PRO A 40 -29.92 30.08 20.43
CA PRO A 40 -30.31 29.58 19.11
C PRO A 40 -29.13 28.80 18.52
N THR A 41 -29.39 27.58 18.08
CA THR A 41 -28.41 26.79 17.34
C THR A 41 -27.88 27.65 16.17
N PRO A 42 -26.56 27.72 15.98
CA PRO A 42 -26.00 28.37 14.80
C PRO A 42 -26.66 27.79 13.54
N PRO A 43 -26.95 28.60 12.52
CA PRO A 43 -27.76 28.17 11.37
C PRO A 43 -27.20 26.94 10.63
N TYR A 44 -25.90 26.67 10.75
CA TYR A 44 -25.23 25.49 10.19
C TYR A 44 -25.41 24.19 11.00
N LEU A 45 -25.84 24.27 12.26
CA LEU A 45 -26.18 23.10 13.09
C LEU A 45 -27.67 22.72 13.02
N ASN A 46 -28.50 23.50 12.32
CA ASN A 46 -29.86 23.10 11.93
C ASN A 46 -29.87 22.14 10.72
N SER A 47 -28.78 21.40 10.51
CA SER A 47 -28.57 20.50 9.37
C SER A 47 -29.40 19.21 9.41
N ILE A 48 -30.44 19.11 10.25
CA ILE A 48 -31.46 18.06 10.10
C ILE A 48 -32.16 18.21 8.75
N THR A 49 -32.18 19.40 8.14
CA THR A 49 -32.70 19.57 6.77
C THR A 49 -31.81 18.92 5.69
N TYR A 50 -30.54 18.60 5.98
CA TYR A 50 -29.65 17.90 5.02
C TYR A 50 -29.71 16.38 5.14
N LEU A 51 -30.11 15.83 6.30
CA LEU A 51 -30.31 14.39 6.46
C LEU A 51 -31.65 13.92 5.86
N ASP A 52 -32.67 14.77 5.83
CA ASP A 52 -33.95 14.51 5.13
C ASP A 52 -33.91 14.85 3.64
N ALA A 53 -32.80 15.45 3.16
CA ALA A 53 -32.60 15.85 1.76
C ALA A 53 -31.50 15.06 1.06
N PHE A 54 -31.19 13.85 1.52
CA PHE A 54 -30.76 12.85 0.56
C PHE A 54 -31.99 12.58 -0.32
N PRO A 55 -31.97 12.94 -1.62
CA PRO A 55 -33.00 12.42 -2.50
C PRO A 55 -33.01 10.90 -2.26
N GLU A 56 -34.19 10.32 -1.98
CA GLU A 56 -34.33 8.86 -2.03
C GLU A 56 -33.60 8.42 -3.29
N LEU A 57 -32.57 7.59 -3.13
CA LEU A 57 -31.79 7.09 -4.27
C LEU A 57 -32.82 6.56 -5.26
N ASP A 58 -32.91 7.22 -6.42
CA ASP A 58 -33.88 6.84 -7.43
C ASP A 58 -33.62 5.36 -7.72
N PRO A 59 -34.55 4.44 -7.40
CA PRO A 59 -34.33 3.01 -7.59
C PRO A 59 -34.14 2.67 -9.07
N GLU A 60 -34.47 3.60 -9.97
CA GLU A 60 -34.26 3.51 -11.42
C GLU A 60 -33.00 4.27 -11.90
N ALA A 61 -32.29 4.99 -11.03
CA ALA A 61 -31.04 5.66 -11.40
C ALA A 61 -29.99 4.62 -11.79
N ARG A 62 -29.74 4.53 -13.09
CA ARG A 62 -28.67 3.69 -13.62
C ARG A 62 -27.35 4.40 -13.36
N PRO A 63 -26.33 3.70 -12.81
CA PRO A 63 -25.00 4.27 -12.69
C PRO A 63 -24.53 4.75 -14.07
N ALA A 64 -23.86 5.91 -14.10
CA ALA A 64 -23.28 6.41 -15.33
C ALA A 64 -22.41 5.32 -15.96
N PRO A 65 -22.51 5.09 -17.28
CA PRO A 65 -21.71 4.07 -17.93
C PRO A 65 -20.23 4.40 -17.74
N LYS A 66 -19.46 3.38 -17.33
CA LYS A 66 -18.00 3.45 -17.22
C LYS A 66 -17.41 4.00 -18.53
N PRO A 67 -16.46 4.96 -18.47
CA PRO A 67 -15.72 5.39 -19.66
C PRO A 67 -15.03 4.21 -20.35
N ALA A 68 -15.14 4.11 -21.68
CA ALA A 68 -14.59 3.00 -22.46
C ALA A 68 -13.06 2.90 -22.44
N ASN A 69 -12.38 3.96 -21.97
CA ASN A 69 -10.93 4.04 -21.87
C ASN A 69 -10.40 3.98 -20.42
N LEU A 70 -11.24 3.60 -19.46
CA LEU A 70 -10.84 3.45 -18.06
C LEU A 70 -10.64 1.96 -17.74
N LEU A 71 -9.62 1.60 -16.99
CA LEU A 71 -9.45 0.27 -16.41
C LEU A 71 -9.19 0.42 -14.91
N ARG A 72 -10.06 -0.14 -14.06
CA ARG A 72 -9.96 -0.08 -12.60
C ARG A 72 -9.54 -1.42 -12.02
N LEU A 73 -8.55 -1.39 -11.14
CA LEU A 73 -8.05 -2.54 -10.41
C LEU A 73 -8.01 -2.24 -8.92
N ALA A 74 -8.39 -3.21 -8.08
CA ALA A 74 -8.29 -3.11 -6.63
C ALA A 74 -8.13 -4.50 -5.99
N GLY A 75 -7.61 -4.55 -4.77
CA GLY A 75 -7.57 -5.78 -3.97
C GLY A 75 -6.33 -5.91 -3.12
N SER A 76 -5.64 -7.05 -3.24
CA SER A 76 -4.51 -7.44 -2.42
C SER A 76 -3.37 -6.41 -2.45
N GLY A 77 -2.93 -5.96 -1.27
CA GLY A 77 -1.81 -5.02 -1.13
C GLY A 77 -0.51 -5.54 -1.73
N SER A 78 -0.24 -6.85 -1.65
CA SER A 78 0.96 -7.45 -2.22
C SER A 78 1.02 -7.40 -3.76
N ASN A 79 -0.14 -7.30 -4.42
CA ASN A 79 -0.22 -7.16 -5.88
C ASN A 79 0.11 -5.75 -6.35
N LEU A 80 -0.22 -4.72 -5.56
CA LEU A 80 -0.31 -3.34 -6.06
C LEU A 80 0.96 -2.82 -6.71
N PRO A 81 2.17 -2.99 -6.14
CA PRO A 81 3.37 -2.40 -6.74
C PRO A 81 3.72 -3.02 -8.09
N LEU A 82 3.64 -4.35 -8.20
CA LEU A 82 3.89 -5.05 -9.46
C LEU A 82 2.82 -4.69 -10.49
N THR A 83 1.54 -4.66 -10.09
CA THR A 83 0.43 -4.26 -10.97
C THR A 83 0.60 -2.83 -11.47
N ARG A 84 1.07 -1.89 -10.61
CA ARG A 84 1.37 -0.50 -11.01
C ARG A 84 2.50 -0.44 -12.02
N ALA A 85 3.61 -1.14 -11.79
CA ALA A 85 4.73 -1.20 -12.75
C ALA A 85 4.30 -1.78 -14.11
N LEU A 86 3.45 -2.82 -14.09
CA LEU A 86 2.87 -3.39 -15.32
C LEU A 86 1.90 -2.41 -16.00
N ALA A 87 1.05 -1.72 -15.25
CA ALA A 87 0.12 -0.73 -15.77
C ALA A 87 0.85 0.47 -16.40
N GLU A 88 1.91 0.98 -15.77
CA GLU A 88 2.76 2.04 -16.31
C GLU A 88 3.36 1.66 -17.66
N ALA A 89 3.89 0.44 -17.79
CA ALA A 89 4.40 -0.05 -19.05
C ALA A 89 3.28 -0.25 -20.09
N PHE A 90 2.09 -0.67 -19.66
CA PHE A 90 0.94 -0.89 -20.53
C PHE A 90 0.39 0.41 -21.13
N VAL A 91 0.28 1.48 -20.34
CA VAL A 91 -0.24 2.77 -20.82
C VAL A 91 0.78 3.55 -21.65
N ARG A 92 2.09 3.29 -21.50
CA ARG A 92 3.16 4.03 -22.20
C ARG A 92 2.98 4.04 -23.72
N THR A 93 2.40 2.98 -24.28
CA THR A 93 2.12 2.85 -25.71
C THR A 93 0.63 3.08 -26.06
N ARG A 94 -0.19 3.55 -25.11
CA ARG A 94 -1.65 3.70 -25.22
C ARG A 94 -2.10 5.02 -24.59
N PRO A 95 -1.87 6.17 -25.24
CA PRO A 95 -2.14 7.48 -24.63
C PRO A 95 -3.62 7.78 -24.40
N TRP A 96 -4.51 7.04 -25.04
CA TRP A 96 -5.95 7.15 -24.84
C TRP A 96 -6.44 6.42 -23.57
N LEU A 97 -5.64 5.52 -23.01
CA LEU A 97 -6.03 4.64 -21.92
C LEU A 97 -5.69 5.25 -20.55
N ARG A 98 -6.63 5.18 -19.61
CA ARG A 98 -6.43 5.50 -18.19
C ARG A 98 -6.51 4.22 -17.37
N VAL A 99 -5.47 3.92 -16.60
CA VAL A 99 -5.48 2.79 -15.66
C VAL A 99 -5.47 3.33 -14.23
N ARG A 100 -6.45 2.92 -13.42
CA ARG A 100 -6.58 3.30 -12.02
C ARG A 100 -6.37 2.08 -11.14
N VAL A 101 -5.30 2.11 -10.34
CA VAL A 101 -4.99 1.07 -9.35
C VAL A 101 -5.29 1.63 -7.97
N HIS A 102 -6.44 1.24 -7.42
CA HIS A 102 -6.89 1.67 -6.10
C HIS A 102 -5.98 1.14 -4.99
N GLU A 103 -6.01 1.78 -3.83
CA GLU A 103 -5.29 1.30 -2.64
C GLU A 103 -5.80 -0.06 -2.15
N GLY A 104 -4.99 -0.70 -1.30
CA GLY A 104 -5.18 -2.09 -0.92
C GLY A 104 -6.39 -2.30 0.00
N ILE A 105 -7.36 -3.06 -0.48
CA ILE A 105 -8.56 -3.49 0.27
C ILE A 105 -8.50 -4.99 0.63
N GLY A 106 -7.34 -5.62 0.44
CA GLY A 106 -7.13 -7.05 0.68
C GLY A 106 -7.65 -7.93 -0.46
N SER A 107 -7.29 -9.22 -0.45
CA SER A 107 -7.70 -10.16 -1.51
C SER A 107 -9.22 -10.32 -1.53
N SER A 108 -9.87 -10.50 -0.37
CA SER A 108 -11.32 -10.66 -0.28
C SER A 108 -12.06 -9.42 -0.80
N GLY A 109 -11.62 -8.22 -0.41
CA GLY A 109 -12.20 -6.97 -0.91
C GLY A 109 -12.04 -6.81 -2.42
N GLY A 110 -10.93 -7.29 -3.01
CA GLY A 110 -10.74 -7.31 -4.46
C GLY A 110 -11.70 -8.26 -5.18
N VAL A 111 -12.03 -9.40 -4.56
CA VAL A 111 -13.03 -10.35 -5.08
C VAL A 111 -14.44 -9.75 -4.99
N GLU A 112 -14.79 -9.18 -3.84
CA GLU A 112 -16.09 -8.55 -3.61
C GLU A 112 -16.32 -7.35 -4.54
N ALA A 113 -15.32 -6.47 -4.70
CA ALA A 113 -15.41 -5.34 -5.63
C ALA A 113 -15.58 -5.79 -7.10
N MET A 114 -15.01 -6.94 -7.47
CA MET A 114 -15.20 -7.53 -8.79
C MET A 114 -16.61 -8.12 -8.95
N ASP A 115 -17.15 -8.79 -7.92
CA ASP A 115 -18.52 -9.30 -7.89
C ASP A 115 -19.56 -8.16 -7.98
N ASP A 116 -19.34 -7.08 -7.23
CA ASP A 116 -20.14 -5.85 -7.25
C ASP A 116 -20.00 -5.05 -8.56
N ARG A 117 -19.09 -5.45 -9.46
CA ARG A 117 -18.79 -4.80 -10.75
C ARG A 117 -18.39 -3.33 -10.63
N VAL A 118 -17.76 -2.96 -9.52
CA VAL A 118 -17.22 -1.60 -9.31
C VAL A 118 -15.78 -1.44 -9.81
N ILE A 119 -15.13 -2.54 -10.14
CA ILE A 119 -13.82 -2.62 -10.82
C ILE A 119 -13.89 -3.65 -11.96
N GLU A 120 -12.85 -3.69 -12.80
CA GLU A 120 -12.78 -4.63 -13.92
C GLU A 120 -11.78 -5.76 -13.72
N ILE A 121 -10.85 -5.59 -12.78
CA ILE A 121 -9.92 -6.65 -12.36
C ILE A 121 -9.76 -6.59 -10.84
N GLY A 122 -10.17 -7.66 -10.17
CA GLY A 122 -9.80 -7.91 -8.78
C GLY A 122 -8.36 -8.39 -8.65
N LEU A 123 -7.69 -8.05 -7.56
CA LEU A 123 -6.32 -8.47 -7.25
C LEU A 123 -6.32 -9.42 -6.05
N SER A 124 -5.81 -10.63 -6.22
CA SER A 124 -5.70 -11.63 -5.15
C SER A 124 -4.28 -12.15 -5.00
N SER A 125 -3.85 -12.44 -3.77
CA SER A 125 -2.56 -13.08 -3.47
C SER A 125 -2.72 -14.45 -2.78
N ARG A 126 -3.93 -15.01 -2.81
CA ARG A 126 -4.27 -16.34 -2.29
C ARG A 126 -5.30 -16.98 -3.23
N PRO A 127 -5.50 -18.30 -3.22
CA PRO A 127 -6.61 -18.90 -3.94
C PRO A 127 -7.98 -18.36 -3.47
N LEU A 128 -8.97 -18.32 -4.37
CA LEU A 128 -10.37 -18.07 -4.01
C LEU A 128 -10.84 -19.11 -2.97
N THR A 129 -11.65 -18.67 -2.02
CA THR A 129 -12.39 -19.61 -1.17
C THR A 129 -13.48 -20.33 -1.97
N ALA A 130 -14.10 -21.35 -1.38
CA ALA A 130 -15.20 -22.06 -2.02
C ALA A 130 -16.41 -21.13 -2.25
N GLU A 131 -16.65 -20.20 -1.33
CA GLU A 131 -17.72 -19.20 -1.41
C GLU A 131 -17.43 -18.18 -2.51
N GLU A 132 -16.21 -17.66 -2.56
CA GLU A 132 -15.76 -16.72 -3.59
C GLU A 132 -15.80 -17.35 -4.99
N GLY A 133 -15.39 -18.61 -5.12
CA GLY A 133 -15.45 -19.35 -6.39
C GLY A 133 -16.88 -19.62 -6.88
N ALA A 134 -17.89 -19.55 -5.99
CA ALA A 134 -19.29 -19.72 -6.36
C ALA A 134 -19.92 -18.46 -6.97
N LEU A 135 -19.21 -17.32 -6.96
CA LEU A 135 -19.66 -16.04 -7.52
C LEU A 135 -19.57 -15.98 -9.05
N GLY A 136 -19.14 -17.06 -9.72
CA GLY A 136 -18.89 -17.04 -11.17
C GLY A 136 -17.67 -16.21 -11.53
N LEU A 137 -16.70 -16.13 -10.62
CA LEU A 137 -15.41 -15.49 -10.82
C LEU A 137 -14.31 -16.55 -10.98
N ARG A 138 -13.24 -16.19 -11.67
CA ARG A 138 -12.06 -17.05 -11.81
C ARG A 138 -10.77 -16.28 -11.55
N GLU A 139 -9.80 -16.99 -10.98
CA GLU A 139 -8.44 -16.51 -10.79
C GLU A 139 -7.54 -16.82 -11.96
N ILE A 140 -6.63 -15.89 -12.26
CA ILE A 140 -5.57 -16.00 -13.25
C ILE A 140 -4.24 -15.65 -12.57
N PRO A 141 -3.54 -16.65 -12.02
CA PRO A 141 -2.19 -16.46 -11.49
C PRO A 141 -1.24 -15.97 -12.59
N TYR A 142 -0.49 -14.91 -12.33
CA TYR A 142 0.43 -14.31 -13.31
C TYR A 142 1.87 -14.19 -12.79
N ALA A 143 2.06 -14.11 -11.48
CA ALA A 143 3.36 -14.03 -10.85
C ALA A 143 3.41 -14.86 -9.56
N ARG A 144 4.58 -15.39 -9.23
CA ARG A 144 4.86 -16.09 -7.97
C ARG A 144 5.96 -15.37 -7.21
N VAL A 145 5.79 -15.27 -5.91
CA VAL A 145 6.73 -14.57 -5.03
C VAL A 145 7.06 -15.36 -3.78
N ALA A 146 8.26 -15.14 -3.26
CA ALA A 146 8.63 -15.63 -1.94
C ALA A 146 7.95 -14.79 -0.85
N VAL A 147 7.33 -15.47 0.11
CA VAL A 147 7.00 -14.87 1.39
C VAL A 147 8.21 -15.03 2.29
N VAL A 148 8.68 -13.93 2.87
CA VAL A 148 9.91 -13.91 3.67
C VAL A 148 9.65 -13.46 5.08
N ILE A 149 10.51 -13.89 5.99
CA ILE A 149 10.63 -13.27 7.30
C ILE A 149 11.46 -12.01 7.10
N ALA A 150 10.79 -10.89 6.88
CA ALA A 150 11.42 -9.58 6.81
C ALA A 150 11.74 -9.09 8.22
N ALA A 151 12.92 -8.50 8.36
CA ALA A 151 13.43 -8.01 9.62
C ALA A 151 14.00 -6.60 9.47
N ASN A 152 13.83 -5.77 10.48
CA ASN A 152 14.56 -4.52 10.59
C ASN A 152 16.07 -4.79 10.62
N SER A 153 16.88 -3.88 10.09
CA SER A 153 18.35 -4.02 10.02
C SER A 153 19.04 -4.19 11.37
N SER A 154 18.36 -3.81 12.45
CA SER A 154 18.78 -3.98 13.84
C SER A 154 18.65 -5.39 14.42
N VAL A 155 17.92 -6.30 13.75
CA VAL A 155 17.74 -7.67 14.24
C VAL A 155 19.09 -8.43 14.18
N PRO A 156 19.54 -9.08 15.28
CA PRO A 156 20.91 -9.59 15.38
C PRO A 156 21.14 -10.92 14.63
N VAL A 157 20.08 -11.56 14.14
CA VAL A 157 20.15 -12.86 13.46
C VAL A 157 20.05 -12.72 11.95
N ARG A 158 20.54 -13.73 11.22
CA ARG A 158 20.45 -13.80 9.74
C ARG A 158 19.52 -14.91 9.25
N GLY A 159 18.99 -15.73 10.15
CA GLY A 159 18.08 -16.81 9.81
C GLY A 159 17.36 -17.36 11.04
N LEU A 160 16.27 -18.06 10.78
CA LEU A 160 15.44 -18.76 11.75
C LEU A 160 15.12 -20.16 11.23
N THR A 161 14.98 -21.10 12.15
CA THR A 161 14.33 -22.38 11.83
C THR A 161 12.81 -22.22 11.83
N SER A 162 12.08 -23.05 11.11
CA SER A 162 10.62 -23.11 11.15
C SER A 162 10.07 -23.24 12.58
N ALA A 163 10.66 -24.11 13.40
CA ALA A 163 10.26 -24.27 14.81
C ALA A 163 10.45 -22.98 15.63
N ALA A 164 11.59 -22.29 15.46
CA ALA A 164 11.83 -21.02 16.12
C ALA A 164 10.85 -19.92 15.68
N LEU A 165 10.43 -19.89 14.42
CA LEU A 165 9.40 -18.96 13.95
C LEU A 165 8.06 -19.23 14.67
N VAL A 166 7.65 -20.50 14.77
CA VAL A 166 6.44 -20.91 15.49
C VAL A 166 6.50 -20.52 16.96
N ASP A 167 7.64 -20.76 17.63
CA ASP A 167 7.83 -20.39 19.03
C ASP A 167 7.83 -18.88 19.26
N ILE A 168 8.34 -18.10 18.31
CA ILE A 168 8.26 -16.64 18.35
C ILE A 168 6.80 -16.19 18.23
N TYR A 169 6.06 -16.65 17.23
CA TYR A 169 4.66 -16.26 17.04
C TYR A 169 3.77 -16.66 18.22
N ALA A 170 3.97 -17.86 18.78
CA ALA A 170 3.29 -18.33 19.98
C ALA A 170 3.82 -17.68 21.28
N ARG A 171 4.70 -16.67 21.20
CA ARG A 171 5.29 -15.95 22.35
C ARG A 171 6.07 -16.83 23.34
N ARG A 172 6.47 -18.03 22.93
CA ARG A 172 7.34 -18.94 23.69
C ARG A 172 8.80 -18.48 23.66
N ARG A 173 9.21 -17.78 22.59
CA ARG A 173 10.50 -17.07 22.51
C ARG A 173 10.26 -15.58 22.31
N THR A 174 10.67 -14.77 23.29
CA THR A 174 10.44 -13.32 23.30
C THR A 174 11.71 -12.48 23.22
N HIS A 175 12.89 -13.11 23.28
CA HIS A 175 14.19 -12.44 23.25
C HIS A 175 15.17 -13.20 22.35
N TRP A 176 16.10 -12.46 21.78
CA TRP A 176 17.27 -12.96 21.08
C TRP A 176 18.37 -13.38 22.06
N ASP A 177 19.40 -14.06 21.57
CA ASP A 177 20.46 -14.63 22.43
C ASP A 177 21.35 -13.54 23.06
N ASP A 178 21.38 -12.34 22.48
CA ASP A 178 22.04 -11.15 23.04
C ASP A 178 21.17 -10.42 24.09
N GLY A 179 19.96 -10.92 24.37
CA GLY A 179 19.01 -10.37 25.32
C GLY A 179 18.13 -9.24 24.77
N SER A 180 18.27 -8.84 23.50
CA SER A 180 17.37 -7.87 22.88
C SER A 180 15.98 -8.49 22.62
N PRO A 181 14.88 -7.71 22.71
CA PRO A 181 13.53 -8.24 22.55
C PRO A 181 13.23 -8.61 21.09
N VAL A 182 12.43 -9.65 20.90
CA VAL A 182 11.80 -9.98 19.61
C VAL A 182 10.55 -9.13 19.46
N VAL A 183 10.48 -8.28 18.45
CA VAL A 183 9.29 -7.47 18.15
C VAL A 183 8.58 -8.06 16.94
N VAL A 184 7.48 -8.78 17.15
CA VAL A 184 6.70 -9.36 16.05
C VAL A 184 5.66 -8.35 15.56
N LEU A 185 5.59 -8.16 14.25
CA LEU A 185 4.51 -7.47 13.56
C LEU A 185 3.63 -8.53 12.90
N GLN A 186 2.35 -8.56 13.29
CA GLN A 186 1.37 -9.53 12.82
C GLN A 186 0.44 -8.92 11.78
N ARG A 187 -0.06 -9.73 10.84
CA ARG A 187 -1.09 -9.33 9.86
C ARG A 187 -2.46 -9.83 10.30
N GLU A 188 -3.51 -9.25 9.74
CA GLU A 188 -4.89 -9.66 9.99
C GLU A 188 -5.15 -11.13 9.61
N PRO A 189 -6.14 -11.79 10.24
CA PRO A 189 -6.58 -13.12 9.83
C PRO A 189 -6.97 -13.15 8.35
N GLY A 190 -6.50 -14.16 7.62
CA GLY A 190 -6.72 -14.29 6.18
C GLY A 190 -5.68 -13.59 5.30
N ASP A 191 -4.66 -12.95 5.91
CA ASP A 191 -3.51 -12.42 5.17
C ASP A 191 -2.79 -13.52 4.36
N SER A 192 -2.51 -13.23 3.10
CA SER A 192 -1.93 -14.19 2.16
C SER A 192 -0.53 -14.70 2.56
N SER A 193 0.29 -13.87 3.21
CA SER A 193 1.64 -14.25 3.65
C SER A 193 1.56 -15.20 4.84
N HIS A 194 0.63 -14.93 5.77
CA HIS A 194 0.33 -15.82 6.89
C HIS A 194 -0.28 -17.14 6.44
N LEU A 195 -1.20 -17.13 5.47
CA LEU A 195 -1.74 -18.36 4.88
C LEU A 195 -0.65 -19.21 4.19
N ALA A 196 0.30 -18.57 3.50
CA ALA A 196 1.44 -19.26 2.91
C ALA A 196 2.33 -19.92 3.98
N ALA A 197 2.57 -19.24 5.11
CA ALA A 197 3.30 -19.82 6.24
C ALA A 197 2.54 -20.96 6.91
N ALA A 198 1.23 -20.80 7.15
CA ALA A 198 0.36 -21.83 7.71
C ALA A 198 0.32 -23.11 6.86
N ALA A 199 0.31 -22.97 5.53
CA ALA A 199 0.31 -24.11 4.61
C ALA A 199 1.66 -24.85 4.58
N ALA A 200 2.76 -24.16 4.88
CA ALA A 200 4.11 -24.66 4.69
C ALA A 200 4.83 -25.08 5.98
N ILE A 201 4.48 -24.48 7.12
CA ILE A 201 5.16 -24.67 8.41
C ILE A 201 4.19 -25.33 9.39
N PRO A 202 4.42 -26.60 9.77
CA PRO A 202 3.62 -27.27 10.79
C PRO A 202 3.59 -26.49 12.11
N GLY A 203 2.41 -26.29 12.68
CA GLY A 203 2.22 -25.55 13.94
C GLY A 203 2.11 -24.03 13.78
N PHE A 204 2.36 -23.46 12.60
CA PHE A 204 2.27 -22.02 12.40
C PHE A 204 0.83 -21.51 12.47
N ALA A 205 -0.12 -22.24 11.88
CA ALA A 205 -1.54 -21.85 11.88
C ALA A 205 -2.08 -21.73 13.32
N GLU A 206 -1.74 -22.70 14.17
CA GLU A 206 -2.12 -22.72 15.57
C GLU A 206 -1.46 -21.59 16.36
N ALA A 207 -0.16 -21.35 16.15
CA ALA A 207 0.56 -20.26 16.81
C ALA A 207 0.06 -18.88 16.40
N ASP A 208 -0.28 -18.69 15.13
CA ASP A 208 -0.81 -17.42 14.61
C ASP A 208 -2.23 -17.15 15.14
N ALA A 209 -3.07 -18.19 15.21
CA ALA A 209 -4.40 -18.12 15.83
C ALA A 209 -4.31 -17.81 17.34
N GLU A 210 -3.43 -18.51 18.08
CA GLU A 210 -3.17 -18.26 19.49
C GLU A 210 -2.71 -16.80 19.72
N ALA A 211 -1.83 -16.30 18.86
CA ALA A 211 -1.37 -14.91 18.93
C ALA A 211 -2.48 -13.89 18.67
N ALA A 212 -3.37 -14.15 17.72
CA ALA A 212 -4.52 -13.30 17.42
C ALA A 212 -5.53 -13.30 18.58
N GLU A 213 -5.90 -14.47 19.10
CA GLU A 213 -6.82 -14.62 20.24
C GLU A 213 -6.26 -14.00 21.51
N GLY A 214 -4.98 -14.25 21.79
CA GLY A 214 -4.27 -13.73 22.95
C GLY A 214 -3.82 -12.27 22.81
N GLN A 215 -4.01 -11.65 21.64
CA GLN A 215 -3.60 -10.29 21.31
C GLN A 215 -2.12 -10.04 21.64
N TYR A 216 -1.24 -10.98 21.26
CA TYR A 216 0.17 -10.95 21.63
C TYR A 216 0.95 -9.83 20.93
N TRP A 217 0.58 -9.53 19.69
CA TRP A 217 1.35 -8.68 18.79
C TRP A 217 0.52 -7.52 18.26
N ARG A 218 1.23 -6.50 17.75
CA ARG A 218 0.59 -5.43 16.98
C ARG A 218 0.12 -5.99 15.65
N VAL A 219 -1.18 -5.91 15.40
CA VAL A 219 -1.81 -6.31 14.13
C VAL A 219 -1.81 -5.12 13.17
N LEU A 220 -1.38 -5.35 11.94
CA LEU A 220 -1.37 -4.38 10.84
C LEU A 220 -2.30 -4.89 9.75
N TYR A 221 -3.11 -4.00 9.16
CA TYR A 221 -4.26 -4.36 8.32
C TYR A 221 -4.05 -4.16 6.81
N ASN A 222 -2.90 -3.64 6.40
CA ASN A 222 -2.51 -3.63 4.99
C ASN A 222 -0.98 -3.74 4.80
N GLU A 223 -0.57 -4.04 3.58
CA GLU A 223 0.84 -4.23 3.20
C GLU A 223 1.68 -2.97 3.45
N ARG A 224 1.14 -1.77 3.18
CA ARG A 224 1.84 -0.50 3.40
C ARG A 224 2.12 -0.27 4.89
N ALA A 225 1.15 -0.51 5.76
CA ALA A 225 1.32 -0.40 7.20
C ALA A 225 2.37 -1.40 7.70
N MET A 226 2.39 -2.62 7.16
CA MET A 226 3.42 -3.62 7.45
C MET A 226 4.82 -3.15 7.07
N GLN A 227 4.97 -2.64 5.84
CA GLN A 227 6.21 -2.06 5.34
C GLN A 227 6.72 -0.93 6.25
N ASP A 228 5.88 0.07 6.51
CA ASP A 228 6.26 1.25 7.30
C ASP A 228 6.67 0.84 8.72
N ALA A 229 5.94 -0.10 9.31
CA ALA A 229 6.25 -0.61 10.64
C ALA A 229 7.55 -1.41 10.67
N LEU A 230 7.82 -2.27 9.69
CA LEU A 230 9.06 -3.04 9.59
C LEU A 230 10.29 -2.13 9.45
N VAL A 231 10.17 -1.07 8.65
CA VAL A 231 11.26 -0.11 8.42
C VAL A 231 11.52 0.75 9.66
N SER A 232 10.46 1.23 10.31
CA SER A 232 10.57 2.20 11.42
C SER A 232 10.75 1.58 12.80
N THR A 233 10.47 0.29 12.97
CA THR A 233 10.49 -0.36 14.30
C THR A 233 11.78 -1.15 14.51
N PHE A 234 12.61 -0.69 15.43
CA PHE A 234 13.83 -1.41 15.82
C PHE A 234 13.50 -2.80 16.39
N GLY A 235 14.26 -3.81 15.99
CA GLY A 235 14.08 -5.20 16.40
C GLY A 235 12.88 -5.91 15.76
N SER A 236 12.15 -5.27 14.84
CA SER A 236 10.93 -5.85 14.30
C SER A 236 11.18 -6.95 13.28
N ILE A 237 10.34 -7.98 13.31
CA ILE A 237 10.22 -9.01 12.29
C ILE A 237 8.76 -9.19 11.88
N GLY A 238 8.54 -9.75 10.69
CA GLY A 238 7.24 -10.27 10.30
C GLY A 238 7.25 -10.83 8.88
N LEU A 239 6.13 -11.41 8.46
CA LEU A 239 6.00 -12.01 7.13
C LEU A 239 5.71 -10.93 6.08
N PHE A 240 6.46 -10.93 4.99
CA PHE A 240 6.39 -9.88 3.98
C PHE A 240 6.65 -10.41 2.56
N ASP A 241 6.16 -9.69 1.56
CA ASP A 241 6.38 -9.99 0.14
C ASP A 241 7.80 -9.57 -0.29
N ARG A 242 8.60 -10.55 -0.74
CA ARG A 242 10.00 -10.27 -1.13
C ARG A 242 10.12 -9.39 -2.38
N GLY A 243 9.19 -9.51 -3.31
CA GLY A 243 9.22 -8.76 -4.56
C GLY A 243 8.96 -7.27 -4.31
N LEU A 244 8.07 -6.95 -3.37
CA LEU A 244 7.87 -5.59 -2.84
C LEU A 244 9.17 -4.98 -2.31
N MET A 245 9.95 -5.75 -1.55
CA MET A 245 11.25 -5.31 -1.06
C MET A 245 12.24 -5.02 -2.20
N VAL A 246 12.21 -5.79 -3.31
CA VAL A 246 13.05 -5.52 -4.49
C VAL A 246 12.57 -4.25 -5.20
N LEU A 247 11.28 -4.21 -5.53
CA LEU A 247 10.67 -3.13 -6.32
C LEU A 247 10.86 -1.75 -5.70
N GLN A 248 10.84 -1.67 -4.37
CA GLN A 248 10.90 -0.41 -3.63
C GLN A 248 12.23 -0.20 -2.91
N ASP A 249 13.24 -1.05 -3.16
CA ASP A 249 14.56 -1.00 -2.52
C ASP A 249 14.49 -0.81 -1.00
N LEU A 250 13.65 -1.63 -0.35
CA LEU A 250 13.38 -1.45 1.08
C LEU A 250 14.61 -1.87 1.92
N PRO A 251 14.99 -1.08 2.95
CA PRO A 251 16.15 -1.35 3.79
C PRO A 251 15.88 -2.43 4.85
N LEU A 252 15.30 -3.55 4.43
CA LEU A 252 14.91 -4.68 5.27
C LEU A 252 15.81 -5.89 5.03
N LEU A 253 16.07 -6.65 6.08
CA LEU A 253 16.77 -7.92 6.00
C LEU A 253 15.78 -9.03 5.66
N THR A 254 16.15 -9.89 4.73
CA THR A 254 15.50 -11.19 4.53
C THR A 254 16.20 -12.22 5.39
N LEU A 255 15.52 -12.74 6.41
CA LEU A 255 16.06 -13.84 7.22
C LEU A 255 15.94 -15.16 6.46
N GLU A 256 16.99 -15.99 6.54
CA GLU A 256 16.97 -17.36 6.04
C GLU A 256 15.95 -18.20 6.82
N LEU A 257 15.25 -19.10 6.13
CA LEU A 257 14.36 -20.08 6.76
C LEU A 257 14.97 -21.47 6.61
N ASP A 258 15.25 -22.14 7.72
CA ASP A 258 15.89 -23.46 7.74
C ASP A 258 17.19 -23.51 6.91
N GLY A 259 17.96 -22.41 6.95
CA GLY A 259 19.20 -22.24 6.20
C GLY A 259 19.02 -21.96 4.71
N GLN A 260 17.78 -21.78 4.23
CA GLN A 260 17.47 -21.50 2.83
C GLN A 260 17.14 -20.02 2.61
N ARG A 261 17.62 -19.48 1.49
CA ARG A 261 17.26 -18.15 0.98
C ARG A 261 16.23 -18.26 -0.13
N PRO A 262 15.31 -17.28 -0.26
CA PRO A 262 14.47 -17.19 -1.43
C PRO A 262 15.32 -16.86 -2.67
N SER A 263 15.06 -17.56 -3.76
CA SER A 263 15.58 -17.27 -5.10
C SER A 263 14.60 -17.82 -6.13
N GLU A 264 14.68 -17.35 -7.38
CA GLU A 264 13.86 -17.89 -8.47
C GLU A 264 14.03 -19.42 -8.57
N ALA A 265 15.26 -19.93 -8.56
CA ALA A 265 15.54 -21.37 -8.61
C ALA A 265 14.96 -22.12 -7.40
N ALA A 266 15.01 -21.54 -6.19
CA ALA A 266 14.45 -22.17 -4.99
C ALA A 266 12.92 -22.16 -5.00
N LEU A 267 12.29 -21.12 -5.56
CA LEU A 267 10.84 -21.04 -5.73
C LEU A 267 10.33 -22.02 -6.80
N SER A 268 11.05 -22.14 -7.92
CA SER A 268 10.70 -23.04 -9.02
C SER A 268 10.90 -24.51 -8.65
N SER A 269 11.97 -24.85 -7.93
CA SER A 269 12.22 -26.23 -7.45
C SER A 269 11.37 -26.61 -6.23
N GLY A 270 10.82 -25.62 -5.53
CA GLY A 270 10.10 -25.80 -4.28
C GLY A 270 11.01 -25.97 -3.05
N ALA A 271 12.32 -25.76 -3.19
CA ALA A 271 13.27 -25.81 -2.08
C ALA A 271 13.03 -24.70 -1.02
N TYR A 272 12.50 -23.55 -1.43
CA TYR A 272 12.02 -22.52 -0.50
C TYR A 272 10.50 -22.66 -0.33
N PRO A 273 10.00 -22.93 0.89
CA PRO A 273 8.62 -23.40 1.08
C PRO A 273 7.60 -22.26 1.12
N LEU A 274 7.99 -21.07 1.57
CA LEU A 274 7.10 -19.93 1.74
C LEU A 274 6.91 -19.18 0.43
N ARG A 275 5.80 -19.40 -0.25
CA ARG A 275 5.48 -18.75 -1.51
C ARG A 275 3.99 -18.53 -1.66
N LYS A 276 3.64 -17.51 -2.45
CA LYS A 276 2.27 -17.23 -2.87
C LYS A 276 2.26 -16.81 -4.33
N ASP A 277 1.08 -16.96 -4.94
CA ASP A 277 0.84 -16.53 -6.31
C ASP A 277 0.01 -15.25 -6.28
N LEU A 278 0.39 -14.29 -7.10
CA LEU A 278 -0.38 -13.11 -7.41
C LEU A 278 -1.28 -13.43 -8.60
N ALA A 279 -2.56 -13.14 -8.47
CA ALA A 279 -3.59 -13.48 -9.43
C ALA A 279 -4.51 -12.29 -9.71
N PHE A 280 -4.94 -12.22 -10.97
CA PHE A 280 -6.08 -11.40 -11.36
C PHE A 280 -7.37 -12.19 -11.13
N VAL A 281 -8.41 -11.53 -10.64
CA VAL A 281 -9.76 -12.07 -10.50
C VAL A 281 -10.64 -11.36 -11.51
N ILE A 282 -11.27 -12.14 -12.39
CA ILE A 282 -12.18 -11.62 -13.41
C ILE A 282 -13.41 -12.52 -13.51
N PRO A 283 -14.50 -12.08 -14.18
CA PRO A 283 -15.63 -12.95 -14.44
C PRO A 283 -15.24 -14.24 -15.18
N ASP A 284 -15.89 -15.35 -14.81
CA ASP A 284 -15.71 -16.63 -15.48
C ASP A 284 -16.58 -16.69 -16.74
N GLU A 285 -15.94 -16.65 -17.91
CA GLU A 285 -16.59 -16.81 -19.20
C GLU A 285 -17.35 -18.15 -19.31
N ALA A 286 -16.89 -19.20 -18.62
CA ALA A 286 -17.59 -20.48 -18.57
C ALA A 286 -18.92 -20.40 -17.80
N ALA A 287 -19.06 -19.42 -16.90
CA ALA A 287 -20.31 -19.09 -16.23
C ALA A 287 -21.21 -18.16 -17.07
N GLY A 288 -20.81 -17.81 -18.30
CA GLY A 288 -21.58 -16.96 -19.22
C GLY A 288 -21.44 -15.46 -18.94
N ALA A 289 -20.46 -15.05 -18.13
CA ALA A 289 -20.20 -13.66 -17.84
C ALA A 289 -19.28 -13.02 -18.89
N GLU A 290 -19.55 -11.76 -19.24
CA GLU A 290 -18.68 -10.98 -20.12
C GLU A 290 -17.50 -10.39 -19.32
N VAL A 291 -16.31 -10.45 -19.90
CA VAL A 291 -15.09 -9.84 -19.36
C VAL A 291 -14.85 -8.53 -20.12
N ASP A 292 -14.48 -7.47 -19.39
CA ASP A 292 -14.15 -6.18 -19.98
C ASP A 292 -12.98 -6.33 -21.00
N PRO A 293 -13.10 -5.81 -22.24
CA PRO A 293 -12.04 -5.93 -23.24
C PRO A 293 -10.69 -5.36 -22.81
N LEU A 294 -10.68 -4.24 -22.06
CA LEU A 294 -9.44 -3.66 -21.55
C LEU A 294 -8.78 -4.57 -20.52
N ALA A 295 -9.58 -5.31 -19.75
CA ALA A 295 -9.05 -6.31 -18.82
C ALA A 295 -8.37 -7.45 -19.59
N ILE A 296 -8.97 -7.93 -20.68
CA ILE A 296 -8.37 -8.94 -21.55
C ILE A 296 -7.05 -8.43 -22.15
N GLU A 297 -7.02 -7.20 -22.66
CA GLU A 297 -5.81 -6.61 -23.24
C GLU A 297 -4.68 -6.45 -22.20
N PHE A 298 -5.01 -5.95 -21.00
CA PHE A 298 -4.03 -5.80 -19.93
C PHE A 298 -3.45 -7.14 -19.50
N ILE A 299 -4.31 -8.13 -19.22
CA ILE A 299 -3.85 -9.47 -18.81
C ILE A 299 -3.02 -10.13 -19.92
N SER A 300 -3.39 -9.93 -21.18
CA SER A 300 -2.60 -10.39 -22.33
C SER A 300 -1.21 -9.75 -22.38
N PHE A 301 -1.12 -8.44 -22.11
CA PHE A 301 0.15 -7.75 -21.99
C PHE A 301 1.00 -8.31 -20.83
N VAL A 302 0.40 -8.61 -19.69
CA VAL A 302 1.12 -9.20 -18.54
C VAL A 302 1.78 -10.53 -18.91
N PHE A 303 1.11 -11.36 -19.72
CA PHE A 303 1.67 -12.63 -20.22
C PHE A 303 2.60 -12.50 -21.44
N SER A 304 2.72 -11.30 -22.03
CA SER A 304 3.68 -11.04 -23.11
C SER A 304 5.13 -11.10 -22.63
N ASP A 305 6.08 -11.18 -23.56
CA ASP A 305 7.51 -11.18 -23.20
C ASP A 305 7.92 -9.93 -22.42
N ARG A 306 7.34 -8.76 -22.75
CA ARG A 306 7.60 -7.51 -22.03
C ARG A 306 7.04 -7.53 -20.61
N GLY A 307 5.80 -7.97 -20.44
CA GLY A 307 5.19 -8.12 -19.10
C GLY A 307 5.98 -9.08 -18.23
N ARG A 308 6.38 -10.23 -18.78
CA ARG A 308 7.21 -11.22 -18.08
C ARG A 308 8.60 -10.72 -17.74
N ALA A 309 9.21 -9.87 -18.58
CA ALA A 309 10.48 -9.23 -18.27
C ALA A 309 10.34 -8.32 -17.04
N ILE A 310 9.30 -7.47 -17.01
CA ILE A 310 9.00 -6.61 -15.86
C ILE A 310 8.79 -7.44 -14.59
N ILE A 311 8.04 -8.54 -14.65
CA ILE A 311 7.83 -9.44 -13.52
C ILE A 311 9.17 -9.97 -12.96
N ARG A 312 10.08 -10.45 -13.84
CA ARG A 312 11.40 -10.94 -13.41
C ARG A 312 12.28 -9.84 -12.82
N GLU A 313 12.35 -8.70 -13.49
CA GLU A 313 13.12 -7.53 -13.05
C GLU A 313 12.65 -7.03 -11.67
N SER A 314 11.36 -7.21 -11.39
CA SER A 314 10.71 -6.86 -10.12
C SER A 314 10.96 -7.88 -8.99
N GLY A 315 11.70 -8.97 -9.25
CA GLY A 315 11.99 -10.01 -8.26
C GLY A 315 10.91 -11.09 -8.10
N TYR A 316 10.02 -11.23 -9.08
CA TYR A 316 8.95 -12.23 -9.11
C TYR A 316 9.24 -13.30 -10.17
N VAL A 317 8.64 -14.48 -10.01
CA VAL A 317 8.69 -15.56 -11.01
C VAL A 317 7.45 -15.48 -11.90
N PRO A 318 7.56 -15.21 -13.21
CA PRO A 318 6.40 -15.16 -14.09
C PRO A 318 5.78 -16.54 -14.28
N LEU A 319 4.46 -16.61 -14.14
CA LEU A 319 3.69 -17.83 -14.35
C LEU A 319 3.22 -17.93 -15.81
N GLU A 320 2.88 -19.15 -16.21
CA GLU A 320 2.33 -19.41 -17.54
C GLU A 320 0.82 -19.13 -17.55
N PRO A 321 0.26 -18.59 -18.64
CA PRO A 321 -1.17 -18.35 -18.74
C PRO A 321 -1.95 -19.68 -18.64
N PRO A 322 -3.22 -19.64 -18.17
CA PRO A 322 -4.05 -20.85 -18.10
C PRO A 322 -4.10 -21.56 -19.46
N PRO A 323 -3.86 -22.89 -19.51
CA PRO A 323 -3.87 -23.63 -20.77
C PRO A 323 -5.18 -23.45 -21.52
N ARG A 324 -5.10 -23.28 -22.85
CA ARG A 324 -6.27 -23.10 -23.74
C ARG A 324 -7.09 -21.83 -23.49
N SER A 325 -6.63 -20.91 -22.64
CA SER A 325 -7.23 -19.58 -22.52
C SER A 325 -6.89 -18.69 -23.73
N THR A 326 -7.67 -17.61 -23.92
CA THR A 326 -7.37 -16.54 -24.86
C THR A 326 -5.96 -15.99 -24.66
N PHE A 327 -5.48 -15.91 -23.42
CA PHE A 327 -4.13 -15.45 -23.07
C PHE A 327 -3.03 -16.40 -23.57
N ALA A 328 -3.25 -17.70 -23.48
CA ALA A 328 -2.32 -18.69 -24.03
C ALA A 328 -2.25 -18.64 -25.57
N GLN A 329 -3.36 -18.28 -26.23
CA GLN A 329 -3.40 -18.12 -27.69
C GLN A 329 -2.69 -16.84 -28.13
N LEU A 330 -2.96 -15.71 -27.47
CA LEU A 330 -2.35 -14.41 -27.79
C LEU A 330 -0.83 -14.41 -27.56
N ARG A 331 -0.33 -15.16 -26.57
CA ARG A 331 1.11 -15.39 -26.39
C ARG A 331 1.78 -15.98 -27.64
N ALA A 332 1.12 -16.92 -28.32
CA ALA A 332 1.69 -17.59 -29.50
C ALA A 332 1.80 -16.68 -30.73
N VAL A 333 1.05 -15.58 -30.76
CA VAL A 333 0.98 -14.63 -31.88
C VAL A 333 2.03 -13.52 -31.75
N GLY A 334 2.57 -13.30 -30.54
CA GLY A 334 3.49 -12.20 -30.22
C GLY A 334 2.77 -10.85 -30.13
N PRO A 335 3.35 -9.84 -29.45
CA PRO A 335 2.77 -8.50 -29.47
C PRO A 335 2.72 -7.98 -30.92
N PRO A 336 1.74 -7.12 -31.27
CA PRO A 336 1.85 -6.35 -32.52
C PRO A 336 3.20 -5.64 -32.51
N PRO A 337 3.92 -5.59 -33.66
CA PRO A 337 5.27 -5.06 -33.69
C PRO A 337 5.28 -3.66 -33.07
N GLU A 338 6.05 -3.50 -31.99
CA GLU A 338 6.45 -2.18 -31.52
C GLU A 338 6.97 -1.44 -32.73
N GLN A 339 6.43 -0.25 -33.01
CA GLN A 339 7.02 0.63 -34.00
C GLN A 339 8.45 0.89 -33.53
N ALA A 340 9.39 0.19 -34.16
CA ALA A 340 10.80 0.26 -33.85
C ALA A 340 11.19 1.73 -33.72
N GLU A 341 11.85 2.07 -32.62
CA GLU A 341 12.50 3.34 -32.40
C GLU A 341 13.25 3.73 -33.68
N GLN A 342 12.65 4.63 -34.47
CA GLN A 342 13.35 5.25 -35.58
C GLN A 342 14.30 6.23 -34.96
N GLY A 343 15.59 5.90 -35.10
CA GLY A 343 16.70 6.67 -34.58
C GLY A 343 16.59 8.14 -34.92
N ASP A 344 16.92 8.93 -33.91
CA ASP A 344 17.41 10.29 -33.96
C ASP A 344 18.15 10.59 -35.28
N GLN A 345 17.46 11.31 -36.17
CA GLN A 345 18.10 12.22 -37.11
C GLN A 345 17.42 13.57 -36.92
N GLY A 346 18.13 14.44 -36.20
CA GLY A 346 17.73 15.82 -36.03
C GLY A 346 17.57 16.54 -37.35
N GLU A 347 16.51 17.32 -37.45
CA GLU A 347 16.48 18.48 -38.33
C GLU A 347 15.74 19.62 -37.61
N SER A 348 16.49 20.71 -37.44
CA SER A 348 16.10 21.95 -36.79
C SER A 348 15.27 22.83 -37.72
N ALA A 349 14.12 23.32 -37.25
CA ALA A 349 13.45 24.61 -37.54
C ALA A 349 11.97 24.45 -37.17
N GLY A 350 11.24 25.39 -36.58
CA GLY A 350 11.48 26.77 -36.20
C GLY A 350 10.28 27.24 -35.35
N THR A 351 10.45 28.43 -34.78
CA THR A 351 9.66 29.11 -33.74
C THR A 351 8.25 29.55 -34.17
N GLU A 352 7.28 29.56 -33.24
CA GLU A 352 6.21 30.57 -32.97
C GLU A 352 5.13 29.94 -32.05
N SER A 353 5.08 30.25 -30.74
CA SER A 353 4.33 31.32 -30.04
C SER A 353 2.79 31.19 -30.07
N GLY A 354 2.15 31.07 -28.90
CA GLY A 354 0.70 31.26 -28.74
C GLY A 354 0.08 30.70 -27.45
N ASP A 355 0.22 31.48 -26.37
CA ASP A 355 -0.52 31.65 -25.10
C ASP A 355 -1.73 30.77 -24.68
N ASP A 356 -1.78 30.65 -23.33
CA ASP A 356 -2.91 30.61 -22.39
C ASP A 356 -3.93 29.46 -22.44
N ALA A 357 -3.83 28.58 -21.44
CA ALA A 357 -4.99 28.05 -20.73
C ALA A 357 -4.66 27.78 -19.26
N THR A 358 -5.42 28.44 -18.40
CA THR A 358 -5.40 28.44 -16.94
C THR A 358 -5.65 27.06 -16.33
N THR A 359 -4.78 26.69 -15.39
CA THR A 359 -4.94 25.62 -14.42
C THR A 359 -5.99 25.98 -13.37
N ASP A 360 -7.09 25.23 -13.33
CA ASP A 360 -7.91 25.06 -12.12
C ASP A 360 -7.60 23.66 -11.56
N THR A 361 -6.80 23.63 -10.50
CA THR A 361 -6.57 22.45 -9.67
C THR A 361 -7.61 22.45 -8.56
N ASP A 362 -8.71 21.71 -8.75
CA ASP A 362 -9.55 21.27 -7.65
C ASP A 362 -8.93 19.99 -7.09
N THR A 363 -8.29 20.11 -5.92
CA THR A 363 -7.77 18.99 -5.16
C THR A 363 -8.93 18.30 -4.44
N ASP A 364 -9.49 17.29 -5.06
CA ASP A 364 -10.30 16.29 -4.37
C ASP A 364 -9.39 15.10 -4.00
N THR A 365 -9.31 14.80 -2.72
CA THR A 365 -8.51 13.70 -2.16
C THR A 365 -9.17 12.37 -2.49
N ASP A 366 -8.96 11.89 -3.71
CA ASP A 366 -9.21 10.50 -4.10
C ASP A 366 -7.91 9.70 -3.90
N ASP A 367 -7.89 8.80 -2.92
CA ASP A 367 -6.76 7.91 -2.58
C ASP A 367 -6.47 6.83 -3.66
N ALA A 368 -6.57 7.16 -4.95
CA ALA A 368 -6.34 6.24 -6.06
C ALA A 368 -5.19 6.70 -6.96
N PHE A 369 -4.27 5.79 -7.29
CA PHE A 369 -3.18 6.07 -8.23
C PHE A 369 -3.71 5.95 -9.67
N VAL A 370 -3.75 7.08 -10.39
CA VAL A 370 -4.18 7.16 -11.80
C VAL A 370 -2.96 7.27 -12.69
N ILE A 371 -2.85 6.39 -13.68
CA ILE A 371 -1.74 6.36 -14.63
C ILE A 371 -2.26 6.80 -15.99
N GLU A 372 -1.70 7.89 -16.50
CA GLU A 372 -2.02 8.51 -17.80
C GLU A 372 -0.73 8.63 -18.62
N ALA A 373 -0.82 8.57 -19.95
CA ALA A 373 0.36 8.80 -20.78
C ALA A 373 0.55 10.30 -21.02
N GLY A 374 1.57 10.88 -20.40
CA GLY A 374 2.09 12.20 -20.75
C GLY A 374 1.90 13.28 -19.69
N GLU A 375 2.88 13.41 -18.80
CA GLU A 375 3.41 14.70 -18.36
C GLU A 375 4.94 14.55 -18.29
N GLU A 376 5.66 15.52 -18.85
CA GLU A 376 7.12 15.49 -18.98
C GLU A 376 7.81 15.29 -17.63
N ALA A 377 8.85 14.46 -17.63
CA ALA A 377 9.73 14.27 -16.49
C ALA A 377 10.29 15.62 -16.01
N ILE A 378 9.96 15.99 -14.77
CA ILE A 378 10.64 17.08 -14.06
C ILE A 378 12.13 16.69 -13.96
N PRO A 379 13.07 17.49 -14.52
CA PRO A 379 14.49 17.16 -14.45
C PRO A 379 14.98 17.25 -12.99
N VAL A 380 15.51 16.14 -12.49
CA VAL A 380 16.27 16.09 -11.24
C VAL A 380 17.51 16.99 -11.42
N PRO A 381 17.74 18.01 -10.55
CA PRO A 381 18.96 18.80 -10.64
C PRO A 381 20.17 17.90 -10.35
N ALA A 382 21.14 17.92 -11.27
CA ALA A 382 22.39 17.17 -11.13
C ALA A 382 23.13 17.58 -9.82
N PRO A 383 23.76 16.63 -9.11
CA PRO A 383 24.51 16.95 -7.91
C PRO A 383 25.74 17.80 -8.24
N THR A 384 25.88 18.90 -7.50
CA THR A 384 27.05 19.78 -7.49
C THR A 384 28.31 18.96 -7.13
N PRO A 385 29.42 19.07 -7.87
CA PRO A 385 30.65 18.38 -7.50
C PRO A 385 31.27 19.02 -6.24
N GLU A 386 31.44 18.22 -5.19
CA GLU A 386 32.25 18.60 -4.01
C GLU A 386 33.74 18.74 -4.37
N PRO A 387 34.48 19.64 -3.71
CA PRO A 387 35.86 19.95 -4.07
C PRO A 387 36.82 18.80 -3.69
N SER A 388 37.70 18.49 -4.65
CA SER A 388 38.80 17.53 -4.53
C SER A 388 39.70 17.83 -3.32
N SER A 389 39.82 16.87 -2.40
CA SER A 389 40.88 16.83 -1.41
C SER A 389 42.16 16.25 -2.03
N GLU A 390 43.21 17.06 -2.09
CA GLU A 390 44.57 16.61 -2.42
C GLU A 390 45.11 15.66 -1.33
N PRO A 391 45.91 14.64 -1.70
CA PRO A 391 46.52 13.74 -0.73
C PRO A 391 47.78 14.37 -0.10
N SER A 392 47.77 14.52 1.22
CA SER A 392 48.98 14.84 1.99
C SER A 392 49.94 13.65 1.99
N ASN A 393 51.12 13.89 1.43
CA ASN A 393 52.24 12.98 1.32
C ASN A 393 52.86 12.74 2.70
N GLU A 394 52.76 11.52 3.23
CA GLU A 394 53.54 11.07 4.38
C GLU A 394 54.88 10.51 3.86
N LYS A 395 55.97 11.24 4.07
CA LYS A 395 57.34 10.74 3.92
C LYS A 395 58.13 11.09 5.16
N GLY A 396 58.56 10.04 5.86
CA GLY A 396 59.29 10.13 7.11
C GLY A 396 60.70 10.72 6.99
N ALA A 397 61.19 11.19 8.13
CA ALA A 397 62.60 11.41 8.39
C ALA A 397 62.95 10.70 9.71
N ARG A 398 63.98 9.85 9.63
CA ARG A 398 64.71 9.24 10.75
C ARG A 398 65.60 10.30 11.41
N GLU A 399 65.64 10.28 12.76
CA GLU A 399 66.78 10.37 13.71
C GLU A 399 67.95 11.36 13.50
N PRO A 400 68.68 11.78 14.56
CA PRO A 400 68.96 11.07 15.82
C PRO A 400 68.38 11.65 17.11
#